data_AF-A0A948MR39-F1
#
_entry.id   AF-A0A948MR39-F1
#
_cell.length_a   1.000
_cell.length_b   1.000
_cell.length_c   1.000
_cell.angle_alpha   90.00
_cell.angle_beta   90.00
_cell.angle_gamma   90.00
#
_symmetry.space_group_name_H-M   'P 1'
#
loop_
_entity.id
_entity.type
_entity.pdbx_description
1 polymer ?
#
loop_
_entity_poly.entity_id
_entity_poly.type
_entity_poly.pdbx_seq_one_letter_code
_entity_poly.pdbx_strand_id
1 'polypeptide(L)'
;VYRPGGPHALVTGRCIFDFDKQAKRFTLRSVHPGHSVQEIRENTGFDFDMPASVPETPTPDAETLALIRGRIGEEIAETYPAFAARVFAAA
;
A
#
# COMPACT_ATOMS: atom_id res chain seq x y z
N VAL A 1 4.32 -2.09 28.97
CA VAL A 1 3.66 -2.52 27.72
C VAL A 1 4.60 -3.44 26.97
N TYR A 2 4.25 -4.72 26.80
CA TYR A 2 5.03 -5.67 26.01
C TYR A 2 4.73 -5.45 24.52
N ARG A 3 5.75 -5.14 23.72
CA ARG A 3 5.65 -4.95 22.27
C ARG A 3 6.52 -6.00 21.58
N PRO A 4 5.97 -7.14 21.14
CA PRO A 4 6.75 -8.23 20.55
C PRO A 4 7.44 -7.84 19.23
N GLY A 5 7.08 -6.71 18.62
CA GLY A 5 7.71 -6.17 17.42
C GLY A 5 7.54 -7.07 16.19
N GLY A 6 8.32 -6.77 15.16
CA GLY A 6 8.42 -7.54 13.92
C GLY A 6 7.49 -7.08 12.79
N PRO A 7 7.72 -7.58 11.56
CA PRO A 7 6.95 -7.19 10.40
C PRO A 7 5.48 -7.64 10.52
N HIS A 8 4.59 -6.84 9.95
CA HIS A 8 3.16 -7.17 9.83
C HIS A 8 2.74 -7.21 8.36
N ALA A 9 3.08 -6.16 7.62
CA ALA A 9 2.79 -6.05 6.20
C ALA A 9 3.90 -5.23 5.51
N LEU A 10 3.97 -5.35 4.19
CA LEU A 10 4.78 -4.50 3.32
C LEU A 10 3.86 -3.89 2.26
N VAL A 11 3.69 -2.57 2.30
CA VAL A 11 2.92 -1.81 1.31
C VAL A 11 3.88 -1.10 0.38
N THR A 12 3.68 -1.24 -0.92
CA THR A 12 4.55 -0.67 -1.97
C THR A 12 3.71 0.12 -2.96
N GLY A 13 4.34 0.74 -3.95
CA GLY A 13 3.61 1.37 -5.06
C GLY A 13 2.88 0.39 -5.99
N ARG A 14 3.08 -0.93 -5.83
CA ARG A 14 2.53 -1.96 -6.74
C ARG A 14 1.61 -2.97 -6.07
N CYS A 15 1.82 -3.25 -4.79
CA CYS A 15 1.15 -4.34 -4.10
C CYS A 15 1.28 -4.26 -2.59
N ILE A 16 0.52 -5.14 -1.93
CA ILE A 16 0.56 -5.37 -0.50
C ILE A 16 0.99 -6.81 -0.25
N PHE A 17 1.96 -7.01 0.64
CA PHE A 17 2.28 -8.31 1.24
C PHE A 17 1.87 -8.35 2.70
N ASP A 18 1.39 -9.51 3.14
CA ASP A 18 1.30 -9.85 4.56
C ASP A 18 2.56 -10.62 4.98
N PHE A 19 2.95 -10.49 6.25
CA PHE A 19 4.04 -11.29 6.81
C PHE A 19 3.48 -12.47 7.60
N ASP A 20 3.73 -13.68 7.12
CA ASP A 20 3.47 -14.91 7.87
C ASP A 20 4.57 -15.08 8.94
N LYS A 21 4.18 -14.91 10.20
CA LYS A 21 5.10 -15.03 11.34
C LYS A 21 5.58 -16.47 11.60
N GLN A 22 4.80 -17.48 11.25
CA GLN A 22 5.15 -18.88 11.42
C GLN A 22 6.15 -19.31 10.34
N ALA A 23 5.84 -19.00 9.08
CA ALA A 23 6.72 -19.29 7.94
C ALA A 23 7.92 -18.35 7.87
N LYS A 24 7.83 -17.17 8.51
CA LYS A 24 8.81 -16.06 8.46
C LYS A 24 9.04 -15.55 7.04
N ARG A 25 7.96 -15.44 6.26
CA ARG A 25 7.98 -15.09 4.84
C ARG A 25 6.87 -14.11 4.49
N PHE A 26 7.03 -13.44 3.36
CA PHE A 26 5.99 -12.60 2.79
C PHE A 26 5.06 -13.41 1.90
N THR A 27 3.76 -13.13 2.01
CA THR A 27 2.71 -13.65 1.14
C THR A 27 2.06 -12.48 0.40
N LEU A 28 1.98 -12.56 -0.92
CA LEU A 28 1.35 -11.53 -1.74
C LEU A 28 -0.15 -11.50 -1.45
N ARG A 29 -0.61 -10.40 -0.87
CA ARG A 29 -2.00 -10.20 -0.48
C ARG A 29 -2.85 -9.68 -1.63
N SER A 30 -2.37 -8.65 -2.33
CA SER A 30 -3.10 -8.03 -3.44
C SER A 30 -2.16 -7.22 -4.34
N VAL A 31 -2.54 -7.09 -5.61
CA VAL A 31 -1.86 -6.23 -6.59
C VAL A 31 -2.65 -4.95 -6.80
N HIS A 32 -2.00 -3.80 -6.85
CA HIS A 32 -2.68 -2.53 -7.11
C HIS A 32 -3.20 -2.48 -8.56
N PRO A 33 -4.30 -1.74 -8.82
CA PRO A 33 -4.84 -1.60 -10.16
C PRO A 33 -3.77 -1.17 -11.17
N GLY A 34 -3.72 -1.84 -12.33
CA GLY A 34 -2.75 -1.57 -13.40
C GLY A 34 -1.40 -2.29 -13.27
N HIS A 35 -1.18 -3.07 -12.22
CA HIS A 35 0.01 -3.90 -12.05
C HIS A 35 -0.31 -5.40 -12.21
N SER A 36 0.72 -6.20 -12.47
CA SER A 36 0.58 -7.66 -12.61
C SER A 36 1.42 -8.44 -11.59
N VAL A 37 1.02 -9.68 -11.28
CA VAL A 37 1.80 -10.58 -10.42
C VAL A 37 3.18 -10.85 -11.02
N GLN A 38 3.28 -10.94 -12.35
CA GLN A 38 4.56 -11.11 -13.05
C GLN A 38 5.49 -9.93 -12.80
N GLU A 39 5.00 -8.70 -12.97
CA GLU A 39 5.76 -7.49 -12.70
C GLU A 39 6.27 -7.45 -11.25
N ILE A 40 5.43 -7.86 -10.29
CA ILE A 40 5.85 -7.94 -8.89
C ILE A 40 6.99 -8.93 -8.73
N ARG A 41 6.90 -10.12 -9.33
CA ARG A 41 7.99 -11.12 -9.28
C ARG A 41 9.29 -10.58 -9.88
N GLU A 42 9.21 -9.94 -11.04
CA GLU A 42 10.38 -9.35 -11.72
C GLU A 42 11.04 -8.24 -10.90
N ASN A 43 10.26 -7.50 -10.11
CA ASN A 43 10.74 -6.39 -9.29
C ASN A 43 10.99 -6.79 -7.82
N THR A 44 10.90 -8.08 -7.46
CA THR A 44 11.13 -8.55 -6.09
C THR A 44 12.34 -9.47 -6.02
N GLY A 45 13.38 -9.04 -5.30
CA GLY A 45 14.65 -9.77 -5.17
C GLY A 45 14.63 -10.97 -4.21
N PHE A 46 13.45 -11.44 -3.80
CA PHE A 46 13.28 -12.58 -2.89
C PHE A 46 12.02 -13.37 -3.24
N ASP A 47 12.00 -14.65 -2.87
CA ASP A 47 10.83 -15.51 -3.09
C ASP A 47 9.71 -15.21 -2.08
N PHE A 48 8.48 -15.17 -2.57
CA PHE A 48 7.27 -14.98 -1.76
C PHE A 48 6.16 -15.96 -2.14
N ASP A 49 5.29 -16.22 -1.17
CA ASP A 49 4.11 -17.07 -1.33
C ASP A 49 2.95 -16.26 -1.93
N MET A 50 1.98 -16.91 -2.56
CA MET A 50 0.78 -16.24 -3.06
C MET A 50 -0.40 -17.23 -3.16
N PRO A 51 -1.65 -16.76 -2.99
CA PRO A 51 -2.82 -17.58 -3.25
C PRO A 51 -2.93 -17.95 -4.74
N ALA A 52 -3.75 -18.97 -5.06
CA ALA A 52 -3.99 -19.39 -6.44
C ALA A 52 -4.59 -18.27 -7.31
N SER A 53 -5.38 -17.38 -6.70
CA SER A 53 -5.89 -16.16 -7.32
C SER A 53 -5.55 -14.99 -6.41
N VAL A 54 -4.72 -14.07 -6.92
CA VAL A 54 -4.33 -12.85 -6.21
C VAL A 54 -5.34 -11.75 -6.56
N PRO A 55 -6.05 -11.19 -5.57
CA PRO A 55 -7.01 -10.13 -5.83
C PRO A 55 -6.33 -8.81 -6.19
N GLU A 56 -7.06 -7.96 -6.89
CA GLU A 56 -6.70 -6.55 -7.04
C GLU A 56 -6.97 -5.79 -5.73
N THR A 57 -6.15 -4.80 -5.39
CA THR A 57 -6.34 -3.93 -4.24
C THR A 57 -7.57 -3.04 -4.47
N PRO A 58 -8.55 -3.03 -3.55
CA PRO A 58 -9.71 -2.17 -3.68
C PRO A 58 -9.32 -0.69 -3.79
N THR A 59 -9.94 0.02 -4.72
CA THR A 59 -9.84 1.47 -4.79
C THR A 59 -10.57 2.11 -3.60
N PRO A 60 -10.08 3.24 -3.07
CA PRO A 60 -10.79 3.95 -2.01
C PRO A 60 -12.15 4.46 -2.50
N ASP A 61 -13.15 4.45 -1.61
CA ASP A 61 -14.46 5.02 -1.90
C ASP A 61 -14.43 6.55 -1.97
N ALA A 62 -15.53 7.14 -2.44
CA ALA A 62 -15.64 8.58 -2.65
C ALA A 62 -15.51 9.39 -1.34
N GLU A 63 -16.02 8.86 -0.23
CA GLU A 63 -15.94 9.52 1.08
C GLU A 63 -14.49 9.58 1.57
N THR A 64 -13.78 8.45 1.46
CA THR A 64 -12.36 8.35 1.80
C THR A 64 -11.52 9.29 0.94
N LEU A 65 -11.79 9.35 -0.38
CA LEU A 65 -11.07 10.26 -1.27
C LEU A 65 -11.35 11.73 -0.94
N ALA A 66 -12.60 12.09 -0.61
CA ALA A 66 -12.95 13.44 -0.18
C ALA A 66 -12.24 13.83 1.11
N LEU A 67 -12.16 12.91 2.08
CA LEU A 67 -11.45 13.14 3.33
C LEU A 67 -9.94 13.34 3.12
N ILE A 68 -9.31 12.49 2.30
CA ILE A 68 -7.88 12.56 1.99
C ILE A 68 -7.54 13.88 1.27
N ARG A 69 -8.35 14.29 0.30
CA ARG A 69 -8.10 15.47 -0.54
C ARG A 69 -8.55 16.79 0.08
N GLY A 70 -9.51 16.74 1.01
CA GLY A 70 -10.00 17.89 1.78
C GLY A 70 -9.21 18.05 3.08
N ARG A 71 -9.87 17.82 4.21
CA ARG A 71 -9.32 18.06 5.55
C ARG A 71 -7.90 17.51 5.75
N ILE A 72 -7.62 16.27 5.37
CA ILE A 72 -6.29 15.68 5.57
C ILE A 72 -5.24 16.40 4.69
N GLY A 73 -5.60 16.69 3.44
CA GLY A 73 -4.73 17.45 2.53
C GLY A 73 -4.43 18.85 3.03
N GLU A 74 -5.42 19.54 3.61
CA GLU A 74 -5.28 20.85 4.25
C GLU A 74 -4.34 20.80 5.47
N GLU A 75 -4.54 19.84 6.38
CA GLU A 75 -3.67 19.63 7.55
C GLU A 75 -2.22 19.32 7.11
N ILE A 76 -2.02 18.53 6.04
CA ILE A 76 -0.69 18.26 5.48
C ILE A 76 -0.08 19.53 4.86
N ALA A 77 -0.88 20.38 4.22
CA ALA A 77 -0.40 21.59 3.54
C ALA A 77 0.21 22.61 4.50
N GLU A 78 -0.22 22.65 5.76
CA GLU A 78 0.38 23.49 6.80
C GLU A 78 1.87 23.19 7.00
N THR A 79 2.25 21.91 6.94
CA THR A 79 3.64 21.47 7.14
C THR A 79 4.39 21.30 5.82
N TYR A 80 3.73 20.85 4.76
CA TYR A 80 4.33 20.48 3.48
C TYR A 80 3.60 21.09 2.27
N PRO A 81 3.64 22.43 2.11
CA PRO A 81 2.80 23.13 1.13
C PRO A 81 3.08 22.73 -0.33
N ALA A 82 4.36 22.57 -0.71
CA ALA A 82 4.73 22.17 -2.07
C ALA A 82 4.33 20.72 -2.38
N PHE A 83 4.39 19.82 -1.38
CA PHE A 83 3.94 18.44 -1.53
C PHE A 83 2.42 18.39 -1.69
N ALA A 84 1.69 19.07 -0.82
CA ALA A 84 0.25 19.14 -0.88
C ALA A 84 -0.24 19.73 -2.20
N ALA A 85 0.40 20.80 -2.69
CA ALA A 85 0.10 21.36 -4.01
C ALA A 85 0.32 20.32 -5.13
N ARG A 86 1.44 19.59 -5.11
CA ARG A 86 1.74 18.60 -6.16
C ARG A 86 0.80 17.38 -6.13
N VAL A 87 0.39 16.93 -4.94
CA VAL A 87 -0.33 15.66 -4.75
C VAL A 87 -1.85 15.87 -4.71
N PHE A 88 -2.31 17.00 -4.17
CA PHE A 88 -3.73 17.27 -3.95
C PHE A 88 -4.29 18.42 -4.81
N ALA A 89 -3.48 19.32 -5.39
CA ALA A 89 -4.01 20.42 -6.21
C ALA A 89 -4.45 20.03 -7.62
N ALA A 90 -4.55 18.72 -7.92
CA ALA A 90 -5.04 18.21 -9.19
C ALA A 90 -6.28 17.32 -8.98
N ALA A 91 -7.46 17.95 -9.03
CA ALA A 91 -8.71 17.41 -9.57
C ALA A 91 -9.61 18.59 -9.96
#